data_AF-A0A933WAI9-F1
#
_entry.id   AF-A0A933WAI9-F1
#
_cell.length_a   1.000
_cell.length_b   1.000
_cell.length_c   1.000
_cell.angle_alpha   90.00
_cell.angle_beta   90.00
_cell.angle_gamma   90.00
#
_symmetry.space_group_name_H-M   'P 1'
#
loop_
_entity.id
_entity.type
_entity.pdbx_description
1 polymer ?
#
loop_
_entity_poly.entity_id
_entity_poly.type
_entity_poly.pdbx_seq_one_letter_code
_entity_poly.pdbx_strand_id
1 'polypeptide(L)'
;MSKEHTFYAKNSGMEIATTTVVKEKDGAVMKDGRVRLRFFNLGSDSSMFFMMKPDEAFTLALKASEAVMDGRKHAFTHKYTGKDGEVITKLAVDSFQTGKEGQKVTRYALIWSRGENNQVNVPMSAEAMLYLAELARAFSVEQAWTSFKKPDGNGKSVETEEPGAEIEEVEEGGVETEAQAMEPAATAQAEAKAFQAVTVKGLTKTGKAIVDIGEREVYETRHTRRAEGISVAIGTLIEVAVENGWITEIRQAA
;
A
#
# COMPACT_ATOMS: atom_id res chain seq x y z
N MET A 1 9.29 7.66 27.99
CA MET A 1 9.79 8.60 26.95
C MET A 1 9.08 8.27 25.66
N SER A 2 8.60 9.27 24.92
CA SER A 2 8.13 9.05 23.55
C SER A 2 9.31 8.69 22.65
N LYS A 3 9.17 7.68 21.80
CA LYS A 3 10.14 7.40 20.74
C LYS A 3 9.83 8.31 19.57
N GLU A 4 10.87 8.93 19.00
CA GLU A 4 10.73 9.84 17.88
C GLU A 4 11.92 9.75 16.93
N HIS A 5 11.67 10.10 15.66
CA HIS A 5 12.70 10.24 14.64
C HIS A 5 12.31 11.38 13.69
N THR A 6 13.30 12.15 13.24
CA THR A 6 13.08 13.32 12.38
C THR A 6 13.82 13.18 11.06
N PHE A 7 13.07 13.32 9.98
CA PHE A 7 13.56 13.42 8.62
C PHE A 7 13.68 14.90 8.23
N TYR A 8 14.86 15.30 7.76
CA TYR A 8 15.12 16.66 7.30
C TYR A 8 15.26 16.69 5.78
N ALA A 9 14.61 17.69 5.17
CA ALA A 9 14.81 18.08 3.79
C ALA A 9 15.39 19.51 3.74
N LYS A 10 15.60 20.05 2.53
CA LYS A 10 16.29 21.34 2.34
C LYS A 10 15.60 22.51 3.05
N ASN A 11 14.28 22.56 3.05
CA ASN A 11 13.49 23.68 3.59
C ASN A 11 12.33 23.21 4.49
N SER A 12 12.24 21.92 4.75
CA SER A 12 11.15 21.30 5.51
C SER A 12 11.63 20.07 6.26
N GLY A 13 10.80 19.57 7.16
CA GLY A 13 11.06 18.32 7.85
C GLY A 13 9.77 17.66 8.31
N MET A 14 9.90 16.39 8.64
CA MET A 14 8.84 15.60 9.25
C MET A 14 9.41 14.77 10.40
N GLU A 15 8.77 14.85 11.55
CA GLU A 15 9.02 14.00 12.71
C GLU A 15 7.91 12.96 12.83
N ILE A 16 8.29 11.70 13.03
CA ILE A 16 7.39 10.61 13.42
C ILE A 16 7.63 10.27 14.89
N ALA A 17 6.57 10.20 15.68
CA ALA A 17 6.67 9.92 17.11
C ALA A 17 5.50 9.07 17.64
N THR A 18 5.77 8.25 18.64
CA THR A 18 4.73 7.63 19.47
C THR A 18 4.12 8.67 20.41
N THR A 19 2.80 8.66 20.58
CA THR A 19 2.12 9.57 21.51
C THR A 19 0.86 8.95 22.10
N THR A 20 0.37 9.50 23.19
CA THR A 20 -0.86 9.06 23.84
C THR A 20 -1.90 10.17 23.75
N VAL A 21 -3.10 9.83 23.31
CA VAL A 21 -4.25 10.74 23.37
C VAL A 21 -5.10 10.36 24.57
N VAL A 22 -5.39 11.35 25.40
CA VAL A 22 -6.30 11.20 26.55
C VAL A 22 -7.65 11.77 26.17
N LYS A 23 -8.71 11.00 26.39
CA LYS A 23 -10.10 11.41 26.22
C LYS A 23 -10.80 11.26 27.56
N GLU A 24 -11.53 12.29 27.95
CA GLU A 24 -12.41 12.23 29.11
C GLU A 24 -13.85 12.17 28.62
N LYS A 25 -14.59 11.18 29.09
CA LYS A 25 -16.01 11.01 28.77
C LYS A 25 -16.72 10.49 30.00
N ASP A 26 -17.74 11.21 30.45
CA ASP A 26 -18.59 10.83 31.60
C ASP A 26 -17.78 10.48 32.86
N GLY A 27 -16.70 11.25 33.11
CA GLY A 27 -15.77 11.04 34.22
C GLY A 27 -14.77 9.88 34.04
N ALA A 28 -14.90 9.07 32.97
CA ALA A 28 -13.94 8.05 32.62
C ALA A 28 -12.79 8.64 31.78
N VAL A 29 -11.56 8.26 32.12
CA VAL A 29 -10.34 8.63 31.41
C VAL A 29 -9.93 7.47 30.51
N MET A 30 -9.99 7.67 29.21
CA MET A 30 -9.51 6.74 28.19
C MET A 30 -8.19 7.23 27.63
N LYS A 31 -7.20 6.36 27.54
CA LYS A 31 -5.89 6.64 26.93
C LYS A 31 -5.70 5.72 25.73
N ASP A 32 -5.46 6.29 24.57
CA ASP A 32 -5.18 5.56 23.34
C ASP A 32 -3.74 5.81 22.89
N GLY A 33 -3.04 4.74 22.49
CA GLY A 33 -1.81 4.87 21.72
C GLY A 33 -2.08 5.44 20.33
N ARG A 34 -1.18 6.32 19.87
CA ARG A 34 -1.24 6.98 18.55
C ARG A 34 0.15 7.18 17.97
N VAL A 35 0.21 7.29 16.65
CA VAL A 35 1.42 7.71 15.94
C VAL A 35 1.20 9.11 15.40
N ARG A 36 2.08 10.04 15.76
CA ARG A 36 2.03 11.44 15.33
C ARG A 36 3.05 11.68 14.25
N LEU A 37 2.62 12.29 13.16
CA LEU A 37 3.51 12.95 12.21
C LEU A 37 3.45 14.45 12.44
N ARG A 38 4.60 15.10 12.60
CA ARG A 38 4.74 16.54 12.72
C ARG A 38 5.53 17.08 11.53
N PHE A 39 4.89 17.89 10.71
CA PHE A 39 5.48 18.56 9.54
C PHE A 39 5.84 19.99 9.90
N PHE A 40 6.94 20.51 9.36
CA PHE A 40 7.38 21.87 9.59
C PHE A 40 8.24 22.39 8.43
N ASN A 41 8.27 23.71 8.27
CA ASN A 41 9.23 24.39 7.38
C ASN A 41 10.40 24.91 8.21
N LEU A 42 11.63 24.78 7.71
CA LEU A 42 12.81 25.28 8.40
C LEU A 42 12.77 26.82 8.44
N GLY A 43 12.99 27.38 9.62
CA GLY A 43 12.89 28.83 9.86
C GLY A 43 11.45 29.34 10.07
N SER A 44 10.47 28.46 10.16
CA SER A 44 9.12 28.79 10.62
C SER A 44 8.86 28.11 11.97
N ASP A 45 8.22 28.83 12.89
CA ASP A 45 7.75 28.26 14.16
C ASP A 45 6.45 27.46 13.99
N SER A 46 5.85 27.49 12.79
CA SER A 46 4.63 26.74 12.50
C SER A 46 4.93 25.26 12.29
N SER A 47 4.12 24.42 12.93
CA SER A 47 4.13 22.97 12.72
C SER A 47 2.71 22.44 12.56
N MET A 48 2.61 21.39 11.76
CA MET A 48 1.36 20.79 11.34
C MET A 48 1.38 19.33 11.73
N PHE A 49 0.24 18.82 12.21
CA PHE A 49 0.17 17.47 12.76
C PHE A 49 -0.78 16.59 11.95
N PHE A 50 -0.42 15.31 11.85
CA PHE A 50 -1.27 14.24 11.35
C PHE A 50 -1.25 13.11 12.38
N MET A 51 -2.40 12.87 13.02
CA MET A 51 -2.51 11.95 14.16
C MET A 51 -3.12 10.64 13.68
N MET A 52 -2.31 9.60 13.58
CA MET A 52 -2.72 8.31 13.07
C MET A 52 -3.12 7.37 14.20
N LYS A 53 -4.16 6.58 13.95
CA LYS A 53 -4.39 5.35 14.68
C LYS A 53 -3.31 4.31 14.36
N PRO A 54 -3.11 3.29 15.21
CA PRO A 54 -2.18 2.20 14.93
C PRO A 54 -2.40 1.54 13.55
N ASP A 55 -3.64 1.23 13.18
CA ASP A 55 -4.00 0.64 11.89
C ASP A 55 -3.68 1.56 10.69
N GLU A 56 -3.90 2.87 10.84
CA GLU A 56 -3.52 3.85 9.82
C GLU A 56 -2.00 3.97 9.68
N ALA A 57 -1.26 3.92 10.79
CA ALA A 57 0.20 3.93 10.78
C ALA A 57 0.79 2.67 10.14
N PHE A 58 0.20 1.49 10.39
CA PHE A 58 0.58 0.27 9.69
C PHE A 58 0.28 0.37 8.19
N THR A 59 -0.88 0.94 7.82
CA THR A 59 -1.23 1.19 6.42
C THR A 59 -0.25 2.16 5.76
N LEU A 60 0.20 3.21 6.46
CA LEU A 60 1.25 4.11 5.97
C LEU A 60 2.54 3.34 5.64
N ALA A 61 2.94 2.38 6.48
CA ALA A 61 4.10 1.54 6.20
C ALA A 61 3.97 0.76 4.89
N LEU A 62 2.80 0.16 4.64
CA LEU A 62 2.52 -0.54 3.40
C LEU A 62 2.56 0.42 2.20
N LYS A 63 1.92 1.59 2.32
CA LYS A 63 1.84 2.57 1.22
C LYS A 63 3.15 3.26 0.91
N ALA A 64 3.99 3.51 1.92
CA ALA A 64 5.37 3.97 1.72
C ALA A 64 6.20 2.93 0.96
N SER A 65 6.04 1.65 1.30
CA SER A 65 6.71 0.55 0.60
C SER A 65 6.24 0.39 -0.84
N GLU A 66 4.91 0.40 -1.07
CA GLU A 66 4.29 0.36 -2.41
C GLU A 66 4.73 1.55 -3.27
N ALA A 67 4.84 2.75 -2.70
CA ALA A 67 5.30 3.93 -3.43
C ALA A 67 6.73 3.75 -3.96
N VAL A 68 7.62 3.11 -3.20
CA VAL A 68 9.00 2.85 -3.60
C VAL A 68 9.10 1.70 -4.61
N MET A 69 8.32 0.63 -4.45
CA MET A 69 8.39 -0.54 -5.33
C MET A 69 7.67 -0.32 -6.66
N ASP A 70 6.46 0.23 -6.62
CA ASP A 70 5.56 0.29 -7.77
C ASP A 70 5.37 1.73 -8.29
N GLY A 71 5.97 2.73 -7.64
CA GLY A 71 5.87 4.12 -8.03
C GLY A 71 4.48 4.75 -7.82
N ARG A 72 3.61 4.11 -7.03
CA ARG A 72 2.22 4.55 -6.81
C ARG A 72 2.13 5.73 -5.84
N LYS A 73 1.06 6.51 -6.01
CA LYS A 73 0.67 7.59 -5.10
C LYS A 73 -0.48 7.14 -4.21
N HIS A 74 -0.38 7.46 -2.92
CA HIS A 74 -1.41 7.13 -1.92
C HIS A 74 -1.75 8.34 -1.07
N ALA A 75 -2.97 8.40 -0.55
CA ALA A 75 -3.40 9.47 0.32
C ALA A 75 -4.31 8.97 1.46
N PHE A 76 -4.10 9.55 2.64
CA PHE A 76 -4.92 9.41 3.83
C PHE A 76 -5.66 10.73 4.04
N THR A 77 -6.94 10.66 4.40
CA THR A 77 -7.77 11.86 4.60
C THR A 77 -8.44 11.81 5.95
N HIS A 78 -8.17 12.81 6.78
CA HIS A 78 -8.89 13.04 8.04
C HIS A 78 -9.84 14.23 7.87
N LYS A 79 -11.10 14.00 8.21
CA LYS A 79 -12.16 15.01 8.17
C LYS A 79 -12.53 15.37 9.60
N TYR A 80 -12.56 16.67 9.90
CA TYR A 80 -12.96 17.20 11.19
C TYR A 80 -14.02 18.28 10.98
N THR A 81 -15.10 18.24 11.76
CA THR A 81 -16.08 19.33 11.77
C THR A 81 -15.71 20.30 12.87
N GLY A 82 -15.22 21.48 12.50
CA GLY A 82 -14.92 22.58 13.41
C GLY A 82 -16.09 23.56 13.54
N LYS A 83 -15.91 24.61 14.35
CA LYS A 83 -16.90 25.69 14.50
C LYS A 83 -17.13 26.46 13.19
N ASP A 84 -16.09 26.56 12.37
CA ASP A 84 -16.08 27.32 11.12
C ASP A 84 -16.32 26.44 9.87
N GLY A 85 -16.70 25.17 10.06
CA GLY A 85 -17.01 24.22 8.98
C GLY A 85 -16.12 22.97 8.94
N GLU A 86 -16.21 22.23 7.83
CA GLU A 86 -15.44 21.00 7.60
C GLU A 86 -13.97 21.33 7.28
N VAL A 87 -13.06 20.80 8.09
CA VAL A 87 -11.62 20.88 7.91
C VAL A 87 -11.12 19.51 7.45
N ILE A 88 -10.60 19.46 6.22
CA ILE A 88 -10.02 18.26 5.64
C ILE A 88 -8.50 18.36 5.71
N THR A 89 -7.87 17.41 6.38
CA THR A 89 -6.41 17.24 6.41
C THR A 89 -6.04 16.01 5.59
N LYS A 90 -5.06 16.13 4.70
CA LYS A 90 -4.58 15.04 3.85
C LYS A 90 -3.10 14.77 4.10
N LEU A 91 -2.75 13.49 4.12
CA LEU A 91 -1.37 13.00 4.08
C LEU A 91 -1.21 12.20 2.81
N ALA A 92 -0.29 12.59 1.92
CA ALA A 92 0.01 11.85 0.71
C ALA A 92 1.43 11.29 0.74
N VAL A 93 1.56 10.04 0.30
CA VAL A 93 2.82 9.40 -0.06
C VAL A 93 2.91 9.48 -1.58
N ASP A 94 3.88 10.22 -2.09
CA ASP A 94 4.00 10.51 -3.52
C ASP A 94 5.30 9.94 -4.10
N SER A 95 5.20 9.47 -5.34
CA SER A 95 6.31 9.05 -6.19
C SER A 95 6.16 9.77 -7.53
N PHE A 96 7.17 10.55 -7.91
CA PHE A 96 7.13 11.35 -9.13
C PHE A 96 8.46 11.31 -9.88
N GLN A 97 8.39 11.37 -11.20
CA GLN A 97 9.58 11.43 -12.05
C GLN A 97 10.01 12.87 -12.27
N THR A 98 11.31 13.12 -12.14
CA THR A 98 11.94 14.42 -12.41
C THR A 98 13.05 14.25 -13.45
N GLY A 99 13.35 15.30 -14.21
CA GLY A 99 14.41 15.29 -15.21
C GLY A 99 13.89 15.29 -16.66
N LYS A 100 14.83 15.37 -17.60
CA LYS A 100 14.53 15.39 -19.04
C LYS A 100 14.32 13.96 -19.55
N GLU A 101 13.72 13.86 -20.73
CA GLU A 101 13.54 12.59 -21.44
C GLU A 101 14.89 11.87 -21.60
N GLY A 102 14.96 10.60 -21.17
CA GLY A 102 16.21 9.81 -21.10
C GLY A 102 16.98 9.89 -19.77
N GLN A 103 16.65 10.80 -18.86
CA GLN A 103 17.26 10.95 -17.53
C GLN A 103 16.21 11.15 -16.43
N LYS A 104 15.13 10.36 -16.50
CA LYS A 104 14.07 10.42 -15.48
C LYS A 104 14.56 9.79 -14.19
N VAL A 105 14.52 10.56 -13.10
CA VAL A 105 14.84 10.12 -11.75
C VAL A 105 13.55 10.11 -10.93
N THR A 106 13.18 8.96 -10.40
CA THR A 106 12.08 8.85 -9.45
C THR A 106 12.45 9.51 -8.13
N ARG A 107 11.56 10.34 -7.62
CA ARG A 107 11.66 11.06 -6.35
C ARG A 107 10.45 10.73 -5.50
N TYR A 108 10.64 10.80 -4.18
CA TYR A 108 9.60 10.50 -3.22
C TYR A 108 9.35 11.72 -2.36
N ALA A 109 8.11 11.84 -1.89
CA ALA A 109 7.75 12.89 -0.96
C ALA A 109 6.64 12.43 -0.03
N LEU A 110 6.70 12.94 1.20
CA LEU A 110 5.58 12.92 2.12
C LEU A 110 4.97 14.33 2.14
N ILE A 111 3.67 14.42 1.87
CA ILE A 111 2.99 15.70 1.68
C ILE A 111 1.84 15.79 2.67
N TRP A 112 1.89 16.80 3.53
CA TRP A 112 0.77 17.17 4.38
C TRP A 112 0.04 18.36 3.76
N SER A 113 -1.30 18.34 3.74
CA SER A 113 -2.08 19.51 3.32
C SER A 113 -3.39 19.68 4.09
N ARG A 114 -3.85 20.93 4.21
CA ARG A 114 -5.14 21.31 4.77
C ARG A 114 -5.70 22.50 4.00
N GLY A 115 -6.76 22.30 3.24
CA GLY A 115 -7.24 23.30 2.27
C GLY A 115 -6.24 23.51 1.12
N GLU A 116 -6.39 24.60 0.38
CA GLU A 116 -5.62 24.85 -0.84
C GLU A 116 -4.24 25.49 -0.59
N ASN A 117 -4.14 26.35 0.43
CA ASN A 117 -2.95 27.19 0.64
C ASN A 117 -2.00 26.69 1.75
N ASN A 118 -2.38 25.64 2.48
CA ASN A 118 -1.57 25.14 3.60
C ASN A 118 -1.07 23.73 3.29
N GLN A 119 0.16 23.65 2.78
CA GLN A 119 0.82 22.41 2.41
C GLN A 119 2.28 22.43 2.83
N VAL A 120 2.77 21.30 3.34
CA VAL A 120 4.19 21.05 3.59
C VAL A 120 4.61 19.82 2.80
N ASN A 121 5.60 19.98 1.94
CA ASN A 121 6.19 18.90 1.17
C ASN A 121 7.55 18.55 1.78
N VAL A 122 7.76 17.28 2.10
CA VAL A 122 9.02 16.75 2.62
C VAL A 122 9.57 15.75 1.61
N PRO A 123 10.48 16.19 0.72
CA PRO A 123 11.18 15.32 -0.21
C PRO A 123 12.02 14.27 0.53
N MET A 124 12.01 13.04 0.03
CA MET A 124 12.71 11.90 0.60
C MET A 124 13.43 11.09 -0.48
N SER A 125 14.52 10.42 -0.09
CA SER A 125 15.10 9.34 -0.90
C SER A 125 14.29 8.05 -0.76
N ALA A 126 14.57 7.05 -1.61
CA ALA A 126 13.93 5.74 -1.50
C ALA A 126 14.22 5.09 -0.13
N GLU A 127 15.47 5.17 0.31
CA GLU A 127 15.94 4.60 1.58
C GLU A 127 15.26 5.28 2.78
N ALA A 128 15.13 6.61 2.75
CA ALA A 128 14.44 7.36 3.80
C ALA A 128 12.95 7.00 3.85
N MET A 129 12.30 6.81 2.69
CA MET A 129 10.89 6.42 2.62
C MET A 129 10.67 4.98 3.14
N LEU A 130 11.56 4.05 2.81
CA LEU A 130 11.53 2.68 3.35
C LEU A 130 11.83 2.66 4.85
N TYR A 131 12.75 3.50 5.32
CA TYR A 131 13.03 3.61 6.75
C TYR A 131 11.84 4.21 7.52
N LEU A 132 11.16 5.21 6.95
CA LEU A 132 9.88 5.69 7.46
C LEU A 132 8.85 4.57 7.54
N ALA A 133 8.78 3.71 6.52
CA ALA A 133 7.86 2.57 6.52
C ALA A 133 8.11 1.63 7.71
N GLU A 134 9.37 1.28 7.97
CA GLU A 134 9.73 0.43 9.11
C GLU A 134 9.44 1.09 10.47
N LEU A 135 9.70 2.39 10.60
CA LEU A 135 9.34 3.14 11.82
C LEU A 135 7.82 3.18 12.02
N ALA A 136 7.05 3.45 10.97
CA ALA A 136 5.59 3.47 11.03
C ALA A 136 5.02 2.09 11.41
N ARG A 137 5.60 1.01 10.87
CA ARG A 137 5.26 -0.37 11.26
C ARG A 137 5.59 -0.63 12.73
N ALA A 138 6.80 -0.33 13.17
CA ALA A 138 7.20 -0.55 14.56
C ALA A 138 6.33 0.24 15.55
N PHE A 139 6.09 1.53 15.27
CA PHE A 139 5.27 2.38 16.13
C PHE A 139 3.79 1.99 16.09
N SER A 140 3.28 1.45 14.98
CA SER A 140 1.91 0.94 14.93
C SER A 140 1.68 -0.18 15.93
N VAL A 141 2.57 -1.19 15.95
CA VAL A 141 2.47 -2.33 16.86
C VAL A 141 2.65 -1.87 18.31
N GLU A 142 3.62 -0.99 18.57
CA GLU A 142 3.86 -0.46 19.91
C GLU A 142 2.70 0.39 20.45
N GLN A 143 1.96 1.07 19.57
CA GLN A 143 0.84 1.93 19.96
C GLN A 143 -0.52 1.24 19.85
N ALA A 144 -0.56 -0.06 19.53
CA ALA A 144 -1.77 -0.87 19.46
C ALA A 144 -2.29 -1.25 20.87
N TRP A 145 -2.56 -0.23 21.69
CA TRP A 145 -3.13 -0.40 23.03
C TRP A 145 -4.10 0.73 23.36
N THR A 146 -5.02 0.41 24.25
CA THR A 146 -5.98 1.35 24.85
C THR A 146 -6.09 1.01 26.34
N SER A 147 -6.18 2.03 27.18
CA SER A 147 -6.35 1.90 28.63
C SER A 147 -7.55 2.72 29.09
N PHE A 148 -8.33 2.16 30.01
CA PHE A 148 -9.50 2.81 30.58
C PHE A 148 -9.39 2.91 32.10
N LYS A 149 -9.61 4.12 32.63
CA LYS A 149 -9.79 4.33 34.07
C LYS A 149 -11.17 4.95 34.31
N LYS A 150 -12.04 4.21 35.00
CA LYS A 150 -13.35 4.74 35.44
C LYS A 150 -13.11 5.78 36.57
N PRO A 151 -14.00 6.76 36.75
CA PRO A 151 -13.97 7.63 37.93
C PRO A 151 -14.22 6.74 39.15
N ASP A 152 -13.24 6.66 40.03
CA ASP A 152 -13.14 5.61 41.03
C ASP A 152 -14.34 5.59 41.99
N GLY A 153 -14.87 4.39 42.21
CA GLY A 153 -15.19 3.93 43.55
C GLY A 153 -14.36 2.73 44.02
N ASN A 154 -13.46 2.17 43.20
CA ASN A 154 -12.38 1.27 43.63
C ASN A 154 -11.54 0.87 42.41
N GLY A 155 -10.26 1.29 42.38
CA GLY A 155 -9.35 1.01 41.28
C GLY A 155 -8.93 -0.45 41.24
N LYS A 156 -9.57 -1.25 40.38
CA LYS A 156 -8.94 -2.44 39.78
C LYS A 156 -8.87 -2.21 38.28
N SER A 157 -7.65 -2.32 37.73
CA SER A 157 -7.44 -2.48 36.30
C SER A 157 -8.16 -3.75 35.87
N VAL A 158 -9.17 -3.60 35.03
CA VAL A 158 -9.80 -4.72 34.34
C VAL A 158 -8.94 -4.95 33.11
N GLU A 159 -8.17 -6.04 33.09
CA GLU A 159 -7.81 -6.69 31.83
C GLU A 159 -9.13 -7.15 31.23
N THR A 160 -9.53 -6.55 30.11
CA THR A 160 -10.74 -6.95 29.40
C THR A 160 -10.45 -8.29 28.74
N GLU A 161 -10.88 -9.38 29.39
CA GLU A 161 -11.30 -10.58 28.65
C GLU A 161 -12.45 -10.16 27.73
N GLU A 162 -12.29 -10.45 26.44
CA GLU A 162 -13.26 -10.15 25.39
C GLU A 162 -14.66 -10.71 25.75
N PRO A 163 -15.74 -9.91 25.69
CA PRO A 163 -17.04 -10.47 25.42
C PRO A 163 -17.14 -10.68 23.90
N GLY A 164 -17.30 -11.94 23.50
CA GLY A 164 -17.64 -12.32 22.14
C GLY A 164 -18.81 -11.48 21.64
N ALA A 165 -18.55 -10.66 20.63
CA ALA A 165 -19.58 -10.04 19.82
C ALA A 165 -19.75 -10.92 18.59
N GLU A 166 -20.85 -11.67 18.57
CA GLU A 166 -21.41 -12.26 17.37
C GLU A 166 -21.52 -11.17 16.30
N ILE A 167 -20.86 -11.42 15.17
CA ILE A 167 -21.02 -10.59 13.97
C ILE A 167 -22.25 -11.15 13.26
N GLU A 168 -23.36 -10.43 13.36
CA GLU A 168 -24.53 -10.66 12.51
C GLU A 168 -24.21 -10.03 11.14
N GLU A 169 -23.80 -10.87 10.19
CA GLU A 169 -23.69 -10.50 8.78
C GLU A 169 -25.11 -10.31 8.20
N VAL A 170 -25.44 -9.10 7.79
CA VAL A 170 -26.62 -8.84 6.96
C VAL A 170 -26.18 -8.90 5.50
N GLU A 171 -26.43 -10.03 4.85
CA GLU A 171 -26.37 -10.19 3.40
C GLU A 171 -27.60 -9.54 2.74
N GLU A 172 -27.40 -8.54 1.89
CA GLU A 172 -28.39 -8.15 0.88
C GLU A 172 -28.17 -8.96 -0.41
N GLY A 173 -28.97 -10.02 -0.52
CA GLY A 173 -29.73 -10.44 -1.72
C GLY A 173 -29.07 -10.38 -3.10
N GLY A 174 -28.65 -11.53 -3.60
CA GLY A 174 -28.52 -11.82 -5.03
C GLY A 174 -29.07 -13.22 -5.33
N VAL A 175 -30.22 -13.25 -6.00
CA VAL A 175 -31.03 -14.45 -6.31
C VAL A 175 -30.26 -15.47 -7.15
N GLU A 176 -30.47 -16.75 -6.82
CA GLU A 176 -29.98 -17.97 -7.44
C GLU A 176 -30.27 -18.08 -8.94
N THR A 177 -29.42 -18.83 -9.66
CA THR A 177 -29.91 -20.07 -10.31
C THR A 177 -28.77 -21.05 -10.61
N GLU A 178 -28.86 -22.18 -9.89
CA GLU A 178 -28.57 -23.58 -10.21
C GLU A 178 -27.22 -24.01 -10.84
N ALA A 179 -26.54 -24.86 -10.07
CA ALA A 179 -25.43 -25.71 -10.42
C ALA A 179 -25.88 -27.01 -11.13
N GLN A 180 -24.94 -27.72 -11.77
CA GLN A 180 -24.83 -29.17 -11.58
C GLN A 180 -23.42 -29.71 -11.89
N ALA A 181 -23.10 -30.80 -11.18
CA ALA A 181 -21.79 -31.29 -10.77
C ALA A 181 -21.14 -32.34 -11.68
N MET A 182 -19.84 -32.62 -11.47
CA MET A 182 -19.29 -33.93 -11.02
C MET A 182 -17.76 -34.01 -11.17
N GLU A 183 -17.07 -34.49 -10.12
CA GLU A 183 -15.67 -34.97 -10.09
C GLU A 183 -15.58 -36.45 -10.61
N PRO A 184 -14.48 -37.27 -10.46
CA PRO A 184 -13.09 -37.05 -9.99
C PRO A 184 -11.96 -37.85 -10.74
N ALA A 185 -10.71 -37.74 -10.22
CA ALA A 185 -9.72 -38.81 -9.95
C ALA A 185 -8.41 -38.99 -10.79
N ALA A 186 -7.36 -39.39 -10.02
CA ALA A 186 -5.90 -39.54 -10.25
C ALA A 186 -5.45 -40.52 -11.37
N THR A 187 -4.21 -40.56 -11.91
CA THR A 187 -2.92 -40.94 -11.25
C THR A 187 -1.73 -40.86 -12.26
N ALA A 188 -0.55 -40.42 -11.79
CA ALA A 188 0.88 -40.65 -12.14
C ALA A 188 1.46 -41.01 -13.55
N GLN A 189 2.60 -40.34 -13.81
CA GLN A 189 3.89 -40.77 -14.41
C GLN A 189 4.21 -40.69 -15.94
N ALA A 190 5.35 -40.03 -16.17
CA ALA A 190 6.44 -40.30 -17.13
C ALA A 190 6.54 -39.52 -18.47
N GLU A 191 7.66 -38.78 -18.54
CA GLU A 191 8.61 -38.62 -19.66
C GLU A 191 8.29 -37.72 -20.87
N ALA A 192 9.30 -36.91 -21.18
CA ALA A 192 9.31 -35.78 -22.09
C ALA A 192 8.93 -36.14 -23.53
N LYS A 193 7.90 -35.48 -24.06
CA LYS A 193 7.61 -35.42 -25.50
C LYS A 193 6.98 -34.08 -25.86
N ALA A 194 7.36 -33.61 -27.05
CA ALA A 194 7.04 -32.32 -27.66
C ALA A 194 5.65 -31.77 -27.31
N PHE A 195 5.60 -30.55 -26.77
CA PHE A 195 4.34 -29.83 -26.62
C PHE A 195 3.89 -29.28 -27.97
N GLN A 196 2.69 -29.73 -28.33
CA GLN A 196 1.89 -29.30 -29.47
C GLN A 196 1.51 -27.81 -29.37
N ALA A 197 1.23 -27.21 -30.51
CA ALA A 197 0.70 -25.85 -30.63
C ALA A 197 -0.50 -25.66 -29.70
N VAL A 198 -0.40 -24.69 -28.79
CA VAL A 198 -1.48 -24.29 -27.88
C VAL A 198 -2.07 -23.00 -28.41
N THR A 199 -3.38 -23.00 -28.69
CA THR A 199 -4.12 -21.77 -28.99
C THR A 199 -4.34 -20.97 -27.70
N VAL A 200 -3.70 -19.81 -27.61
CA VAL A 200 -3.86 -18.89 -26.48
C VAL A 200 -5.05 -17.96 -26.73
N LYS A 201 -5.92 -17.77 -25.74
CA LYS A 201 -6.92 -16.69 -25.72
C LYS A 201 -6.67 -15.80 -24.50
N GLY A 202 -6.24 -14.56 -24.74
CA GLY A 202 -6.21 -13.51 -23.72
C GLY A 202 -4.86 -13.27 -23.04
N LEU A 203 -3.95 -12.55 -23.71
CA LEU A 203 -2.88 -11.79 -23.05
C LEU A 203 -2.89 -10.35 -23.56
N THR A 204 -2.86 -9.37 -22.66
CA THR A 204 -2.68 -7.96 -23.02
C THR A 204 -1.19 -7.60 -23.03
N LYS A 205 -0.74 -7.00 -24.15
CA LYS A 205 0.63 -6.62 -24.48
C LYS A 205 1.18 -5.62 -23.44
N THR A 206 1.90 -6.11 -22.43
CA THR A 206 2.51 -5.28 -21.36
C THR A 206 4.04 -5.25 -21.41
N GLY A 207 4.64 -5.69 -22.52
CA GLY A 207 6.09 -5.65 -22.76
C GLY A 207 6.46 -4.82 -23.99
N LYS A 208 7.70 -4.30 -24.02
CA LYS A 208 8.29 -3.62 -25.17
C LYS A 208 8.88 -4.70 -26.10
N ALA A 209 8.39 -4.79 -27.33
CA ALA A 209 8.98 -5.69 -28.35
C ALA A 209 10.42 -5.27 -28.62
N ILE A 210 11.32 -6.25 -28.74
CA ILE A 210 12.76 -5.98 -28.91
C ILE A 210 13.15 -6.06 -30.39
N VAL A 211 12.50 -6.92 -31.16
CA VAL A 211 12.66 -7.04 -32.62
C VAL A 211 11.33 -7.42 -33.25
N ASP A 212 10.95 -6.72 -34.32
CA ASP A 212 9.83 -7.05 -35.19
C ASP A 212 10.37 -7.82 -36.40
N ILE A 213 9.97 -9.09 -36.55
CA ILE A 213 10.36 -9.95 -37.67
C ILE A 213 9.09 -10.42 -38.39
N GLY A 214 8.29 -9.48 -38.90
CA GLY A 214 7.09 -9.80 -39.68
C GLY A 214 5.94 -10.31 -38.82
N GLU A 215 5.40 -11.50 -39.10
CA GLU A 215 4.27 -12.09 -38.33
C GLU A 215 4.65 -12.57 -36.92
N ARG A 216 5.92 -12.41 -36.52
CA ARG A 216 6.43 -12.81 -35.20
C ARG A 216 7.14 -11.66 -34.51
N GLU A 217 6.84 -11.53 -33.23
CA GLU A 217 7.42 -10.51 -32.35
C GLU A 217 8.22 -11.20 -31.23
N VAL A 218 9.43 -10.69 -30.95
CA VAL A 218 10.30 -11.21 -29.87
C VAL A 218 10.21 -10.33 -28.64
N TYR A 219 9.97 -10.94 -27.48
CA TYR A 219 9.84 -10.27 -26.19
C TYR A 219 10.86 -10.77 -25.16
N GLU A 220 11.35 -9.84 -24.35
CA GLU A 220 12.02 -10.14 -23.09
C GLU A 220 11.01 -10.08 -21.96
N THR A 221 10.89 -11.19 -21.23
CA THR A 221 9.97 -11.29 -20.09
C THR A 221 10.52 -10.53 -18.88
N ARG A 222 9.81 -9.47 -18.45
CA ARG A 222 10.23 -8.60 -17.33
C ARG A 222 9.54 -8.87 -15.99
N HIS A 223 8.54 -9.74 -15.97
CA HIS A 223 7.89 -10.23 -14.76
C HIS A 223 7.44 -11.67 -14.96
N THR A 224 7.58 -12.53 -13.96
CA THR A 224 6.89 -13.83 -13.91
C THR A 224 5.44 -13.61 -13.56
N ARG A 225 4.58 -13.41 -14.57
CA ARG A 225 3.13 -13.63 -14.40
C ARG A 225 2.81 -15.05 -14.84
N ARG A 226 2.19 -15.83 -13.96
CA ARG A 226 1.48 -17.05 -14.34
C ARG A 226 0.26 -16.63 -15.17
N ALA A 227 0.30 -16.88 -16.47
CA ALA A 227 -0.91 -17.12 -17.24
C ALA A 227 -1.18 -18.63 -17.22
N GLU A 228 -2.44 -19.04 -17.27
CA GLU A 228 -2.83 -20.45 -17.16
C GLU A 228 -1.99 -21.32 -18.12
N GLY A 229 -1.19 -22.21 -17.53
CA GLY A 229 -0.47 -23.27 -18.24
C GLY A 229 0.99 -23.03 -18.63
N ILE A 230 1.56 -21.81 -18.51
CA ILE A 230 2.97 -21.58 -18.91
C ILE A 230 3.72 -20.73 -17.87
N SER A 231 4.85 -21.24 -17.38
CA SER A 231 5.80 -20.51 -16.53
C SER A 231 7.09 -20.26 -17.33
N VAL A 232 7.41 -18.98 -17.57
CA VAL A 232 8.63 -18.54 -18.24
C VAL A 232 9.49 -17.76 -17.24
N ALA A 233 10.77 -18.10 -17.14
CA ALA A 233 11.71 -17.41 -16.24
C ALA A 233 11.99 -15.97 -16.70
N ILE A 234 12.16 -15.05 -15.74
CA ILE A 234 12.50 -13.64 -16.01
C ILE A 234 13.80 -13.57 -16.82
N GLY A 235 13.81 -12.77 -17.89
CA GLY A 235 14.97 -12.61 -18.79
C GLY A 235 15.04 -13.64 -19.91
N THR A 236 14.05 -14.54 -20.05
CA THR A 236 13.96 -15.46 -21.20
C THR A 236 13.40 -14.73 -22.42
N LEU A 237 14.03 -14.95 -23.58
CA LEU A 237 13.53 -14.51 -24.88
C LEU A 237 12.44 -15.48 -25.37
N ILE A 238 11.30 -14.92 -25.73
CA ILE A 238 10.18 -15.69 -26.31
C ILE A 238 9.80 -15.12 -27.67
N GLU A 239 9.49 -16.03 -28.59
CA GLU A 239 8.82 -15.72 -29.86
C GLU A 239 7.31 -15.85 -29.68
N VAL A 240 6.59 -14.88 -30.21
CA VAL A 240 5.14 -14.82 -30.07
C VAL A 240 4.52 -14.59 -31.44
N ALA A 241 3.56 -15.44 -31.83
CA ALA A 241 2.76 -15.24 -33.03
C ALA A 241 1.48 -14.46 -32.69
N VAL A 242 1.11 -13.49 -33.54
CA VAL A 242 -0.04 -12.62 -33.31
C VAL A 242 -0.94 -12.63 -34.54
N GLU A 243 -2.23 -12.93 -34.34
CA GLU A 243 -3.24 -12.90 -35.40
C GLU A 243 -4.43 -12.04 -34.96
N ASN A 244 -4.83 -11.07 -35.78
CA ASN A 244 -5.93 -10.12 -35.46
C ASN A 244 -5.78 -9.40 -34.10
N GLY A 245 -4.54 -9.11 -33.69
CA GLY A 245 -4.23 -8.43 -32.43
C GLY A 245 -4.21 -9.33 -31.19
N TRP A 246 -4.38 -10.64 -31.36
CA TRP A 246 -4.33 -11.63 -30.28
C TRP A 246 -3.10 -12.51 -30.41
N ILE A 247 -2.45 -12.82 -29.27
CA ILE A 247 -1.38 -13.81 -29.21
C ILE A 247 -1.98 -15.19 -29.43
N THR A 248 -1.52 -15.88 -30.47
CA THR A 248 -2.01 -17.22 -30.83
C THR A 248 -1.02 -18.32 -30.48
N GLU A 249 0.27 -18.01 -30.38
CA GLU A 249 1.34 -18.97 -30.07
C GLU A 249 2.50 -18.32 -29.30
N ILE A 250 3.11 -19.05 -28.36
CA ILE A 250 4.32 -18.65 -27.63
C ILE A 250 5.34 -19.79 -27.70
N ARG A 251 6.58 -19.49 -28.10
CA ARG A 251 7.71 -20.43 -28.10
C ARG A 251 8.93 -19.80 -27.44
N GLN A 252 9.78 -20.61 -26.83
CA GLN A 252 11.09 -20.15 -26.37
C GLN A 252 11.98 -19.88 -27.58
N ALA A 253 12.59 -18.70 -27.66
CA ALA A 253 13.54 -18.38 -28.72
C ALA A 253 14.81 -19.21 -28.51
N ALA A 254 15.32 -19.82 -29.59
CA ALA A 254 16.55 -20.61 -29.59
C ALA A 254 17.81 -19.73 -29.57
#